data_AF-A0A9D2CL63-F1
#
_entry.id   AF-A0A9D2CL63-F1
#
_cell.length_a   1.000
_cell.length_b   1.000
_cell.length_c   1.000
_cell.angle_alpha   90.00
_cell.angle_beta   90.00
_cell.angle_gamma   90.00
#
_symmetry.space_group_name_H-M   'P 1'
#
loop_
_entity.id
_entity.type
_entity.pdbx_description
1 polymer ?
#
loop_
_entity_poly.entity_id
_entity_poly.type
_entity_poly.pdbx_seq_one_letter_code
_entity_poly.pdbx_strand_id
1 'polypeptide(L)'
;MAKTSGGVRTYRQGSSTYRKRQAEVAVLRDSGRYSSVEMGKGGGWLAIEKSTARHKPEELEAARILADKGYKVTLKNEAGLGHKVKTPDGYLFSASFEQRTPKGSSVTNVKNALAHAKDKNADIAVIYDKNRLYSRKNVEAGIRQYEALNKYRFKQIIVISAHGSIHRHKHDK
;
A
#
# COMPACT_ATOMS: atom_id res chain seq x y z
N MET A 1 -21.59 4.63 -17.98
CA MET A 1 -21.41 4.53 -16.52
C MET A 1 -20.15 3.72 -16.21
N ALA A 2 -19.12 4.35 -15.64
CA ALA A 2 -17.86 3.68 -15.31
C ALA A 2 -18.03 2.88 -14.02
N LYS A 3 -17.66 1.59 -14.05
CA LYS A 3 -17.75 0.68 -12.90
C LYS A 3 -16.95 1.24 -11.72
N THR A 4 -17.66 1.74 -10.72
CA THR A 4 -17.22 1.83 -9.33
C THR A 4 -17.04 0.40 -8.81
N SER A 5 -15.88 0.11 -8.22
CA SER A 5 -15.43 -1.18 -7.67
C SER A 5 -14.98 -2.24 -8.70
N GLY A 6 -13.68 -2.54 -8.69
CA GLY A 6 -13.09 -3.58 -9.54
C GLY A 6 -11.62 -3.38 -9.88
N GLY A 7 -10.75 -3.60 -8.89
CA GLY A 7 -9.39 -4.12 -9.03
C GLY A 7 -8.46 -3.56 -10.11
N VAL A 8 -7.40 -2.88 -9.67
CA VAL A 8 -6.31 -2.35 -10.50
C VAL A 8 -5.90 -3.31 -11.62
N ARG A 9 -6.12 -2.88 -12.87
CA ARG A 9 -5.58 -3.47 -14.10
C ARG A 9 -4.36 -2.65 -14.49
N THR A 10 -3.25 -3.31 -14.79
CA THR A 10 -2.12 -2.64 -15.43
C THR A 10 -2.58 -2.11 -16.79
N TYR A 11 -2.29 -0.85 -17.05
CA TYR A 11 -2.61 -0.23 -18.33
C TYR A 11 -1.47 -0.42 -19.31
N ARG A 12 -1.78 -0.82 -20.54
CA ARG A 12 -0.79 -0.82 -21.63
C ARG A 12 -0.27 0.60 -21.83
N GLN A 13 1.05 0.75 -21.93
CA GLN A 13 1.69 2.02 -22.25
C GLN A 13 1.14 2.59 -23.55
N GLY A 14 0.91 3.90 -23.58
CA GLY A 14 0.32 4.59 -24.73
C GLY A 14 -1.21 4.45 -24.85
N SER A 15 -1.88 3.62 -24.03
CA SER A 15 -3.34 3.63 -23.97
C SER A 15 -3.88 4.98 -23.50
N SER A 16 -5.12 5.31 -23.87
CA SER A 16 -5.77 6.56 -23.46
C SER A 16 -5.77 6.77 -21.95
N THR A 17 -5.99 5.70 -21.18
CA THR A 17 -5.97 5.76 -19.71
C THR A 17 -4.57 5.96 -19.16
N TYR A 18 -3.56 5.30 -19.74
CA TYR A 18 -2.16 5.52 -19.35
C TYR A 18 -1.74 6.97 -19.59
N ARG A 19 -2.10 7.56 -20.75
CA ARG A 19 -1.80 8.96 -21.05
C ARG A 19 -2.47 9.94 -20.07
N LYS A 20 -3.72 9.68 -19.67
CA LYS A 20 -4.39 10.46 -18.61
C LYS A 20 -3.61 10.41 -17.30
N ARG A 21 -3.13 9.22 -16.91
CA ARG A 21 -2.30 9.04 -15.71
C ARG A 21 -0.95 9.77 -15.81
N GLN A 22 -0.33 9.81 -16.99
CA GLN A 22 0.87 10.59 -17.22
C GLN A 22 0.63 12.09 -17.04
N ALA A 23 -0.51 12.61 -17.52
CA ALA A 23 -0.88 14.01 -17.31
C ALA A 23 -1.11 14.31 -15.81
N GLU A 24 -1.77 13.40 -15.08
CA GLU A 24 -1.91 13.51 -13.61
C GLU A 24 -0.53 13.56 -12.93
N VAL A 25 0.42 12.72 -13.35
CA VAL A 25 1.80 12.73 -12.82
C VAL A 25 2.54 14.01 -13.15
N ALA A 26 2.36 14.60 -14.34
CA ALA A 26 2.95 15.89 -14.68
C ALA A 26 2.45 16.99 -13.73
N VAL A 27 1.14 17.05 -13.50
CA VAL A 27 0.55 18.00 -12.53
C VAL A 27 1.10 17.78 -11.12
N LEU A 28 1.29 16.54 -10.69
CA LEU A 28 1.89 16.25 -9.38
C LEU A 28 3.33 16.75 -9.29
N ARG A 29 4.14 16.60 -10.35
CA ARG A 29 5.52 17.12 -10.40
C ARG A 29 5.55 18.64 -10.31
N ASP A 30 4.65 19.30 -11.02
CA ASP A 30 4.59 20.76 -11.09
C ASP A 30 4.00 21.39 -9.81
N SER A 31 3.28 20.60 -8.99
CA SER A 31 2.63 21.10 -7.77
C SER A 31 3.60 21.61 -6.69
N GLY A 32 4.88 21.27 -6.75
CA GLY A 32 5.87 21.62 -5.73
C GLY A 32 5.67 20.95 -4.37
N ARG A 33 4.62 20.13 -4.17
CA ARG A 33 4.30 19.43 -2.91
C ARG A 33 5.18 18.20 -2.67
N TYR A 34 5.63 17.55 -3.74
CA TYR A 34 6.33 16.28 -3.68
C TYR A 34 7.84 16.46 -3.86
N SER A 35 8.61 15.62 -3.18
CA SER A 35 10.06 15.51 -3.33
C SER A 35 10.43 14.61 -4.53
N SER A 36 9.60 13.61 -4.80
CA SER A 36 9.74 12.70 -5.94
C SER A 36 8.37 12.27 -6.45
N VAL A 37 8.23 12.16 -7.77
CA VAL A 37 7.05 11.57 -8.42
C VAL A 37 7.49 10.66 -9.58
N GLU A 38 7.29 9.36 -9.38
CA GLU A 38 7.68 8.29 -10.29
C GLU A 38 6.43 7.68 -10.96
N MET A 39 6.43 7.57 -12.29
CA MET A 39 5.37 6.88 -13.02
C MET A 39 5.66 5.37 -13.03
N GLY A 40 4.70 4.57 -12.59
CA GLY A 40 4.81 3.11 -12.61
C GLY A 40 4.49 2.52 -13.99
N LYS A 41 5.11 1.39 -14.31
CA LYS A 41 4.97 0.69 -15.61
C LYS A 41 3.53 0.32 -15.93
N GLY A 42 2.73 0.01 -14.91
CA GLY A 42 1.33 -0.36 -15.03
C GLY A 42 0.34 0.81 -15.09
N GLY A 43 0.81 2.06 -15.20
CA GLY A 43 -0.05 3.24 -15.25
C GLY A 43 -0.45 3.79 -13.87
N GLY A 44 0.17 3.29 -12.81
CA GLY A 44 0.13 3.87 -11.46
C GLY A 44 1.26 4.87 -11.26
N TRP A 45 1.46 5.33 -10.03
CA TRP A 45 2.59 6.20 -9.69
C TRP A 45 2.94 6.09 -8.22
N LEU A 46 4.14 6.56 -7.89
CA LEU A 46 4.60 6.81 -6.53
C LEU A 46 4.90 8.31 -6.40
N ALA A 47 4.17 8.99 -5.54
CA ALA A 47 4.44 10.37 -5.16
C ALA A 47 4.88 10.40 -3.69
N ILE A 48 6.00 11.05 -3.41
CA ILE A 48 6.57 11.15 -2.06
C ILE A 48 6.49 12.61 -1.64
N GLU A 49 5.72 12.91 -0.59
CA GLU A 49 5.62 14.29 -0.09
C GLU A 49 6.97 14.82 0.39
N LYS A 50 7.18 16.14 0.33
CA LYS A 50 8.36 16.76 0.93
C LYS A 50 8.33 16.54 2.44
N SER A 51 9.38 15.92 2.97
CA SER A 51 9.52 15.50 4.36
C SER A 51 10.99 15.62 4.77
N THR A 52 11.25 15.97 6.03
CA THR A 52 12.60 15.87 6.62
C THR A 52 12.90 14.45 7.12
N ALA A 53 11.88 13.60 7.27
CA ALA A 53 12.01 12.19 7.61
C ALA A 53 12.18 11.35 6.33
N ARG A 54 13.10 10.37 6.38
CA ARG A 54 13.33 9.42 5.29
C ARG A 54 12.41 8.20 5.46
N HIS A 55 11.69 7.85 4.41
CA HIS A 55 10.97 6.57 4.34
C HIS A 55 11.95 5.39 4.36
N LYS A 56 11.51 4.26 4.91
CA LYS A 56 12.34 3.05 4.93
C LYS A 56 12.51 2.50 3.51
N PRO A 57 13.64 1.84 3.20
CA PRO A 57 13.84 1.20 1.90
C PRO A 57 12.70 0.25 1.51
N GLU A 58 12.17 -0.52 2.45
CA GLU A 58 11.11 -1.49 2.20
C GLU A 58 9.75 -0.83 1.91
N GLU A 59 9.47 0.32 2.51
CA GLU A 59 8.26 1.11 2.23
C GLU A 59 8.31 1.65 0.79
N LEU A 60 9.46 2.19 0.38
CA LEU A 60 9.68 2.66 -0.98
C LEU A 60 9.59 1.52 -2.00
N GLU A 61 10.18 0.37 -1.69
CA GLU A 61 10.16 -0.81 -2.55
C GLU A 61 8.74 -1.33 -2.74
N ALA A 62 7.98 -1.51 -1.65
CA ALA A 62 6.59 -1.91 -1.69
C ALA A 62 5.72 -0.90 -2.48
N ALA A 63 5.94 0.40 -2.26
CA ALA A 63 5.24 1.47 -2.95
C ALA A 63 5.50 1.47 -4.46
N ARG A 64 6.76 1.26 -4.88
CA ARG A 64 7.13 1.12 -6.30
C ARG A 64 6.46 -0.09 -6.95
N ILE A 65 6.46 -1.24 -6.26
CA ILE A 65 5.78 -2.44 -6.76
C ILE A 65 4.28 -2.16 -6.98
N LEU A 66 3.63 -1.50 -6.02
CA LEU A 66 2.22 -1.12 -6.16
C LEU A 66 2.01 -0.16 -7.35
N ALA A 67 2.86 0.85 -7.51
CA ALA A 67 2.79 1.76 -8.65
C ALA A 67 2.94 1.04 -9.99
N ASP A 68 3.90 0.11 -10.09
CA ASP A 68 4.12 -0.73 -11.26
C ASP A 68 2.94 -1.66 -11.55
N LYS A 69 2.15 -2.01 -10.54
CA LYS A 69 0.91 -2.76 -10.67
C LYS A 69 -0.32 -1.89 -10.94
N GLY A 70 -0.13 -0.58 -11.14
CA GLY A 70 -1.18 0.36 -11.55
C GLY A 70 -1.82 1.14 -10.40
N TYR A 71 -1.33 0.99 -9.17
CA TYR A 71 -1.86 1.74 -8.02
C TYR A 71 -1.35 3.18 -8.05
N LYS A 72 -2.21 4.12 -7.63
CA LYS A 72 -1.78 5.48 -7.30
C LYS A 72 -1.28 5.46 -5.86
N VAL A 73 0.00 5.64 -5.64
CA VAL A 73 0.61 5.60 -4.32
C VAL A 73 1.09 6.99 -3.96
N THR A 74 0.66 7.50 -2.82
CA THR A 74 1.18 8.74 -2.24
C THR A 74 1.70 8.44 -0.84
N LEU A 75 3.01 8.60 -0.62
CA LEU A 75 3.62 8.52 0.71
C LEU A 75 3.57 9.88 1.38
N LYS A 76 3.05 9.90 2.61
CA LYS A 76 2.82 11.13 3.35
C LYS A 76 4.08 11.58 4.08
N ASN A 77 4.21 12.89 4.30
CA ASN A 77 5.19 13.41 5.23
C ASN A 77 4.91 12.93 6.67
N GLU A 78 5.86 12.19 7.25
CA GLU A 78 5.83 11.73 8.65
C GLU A 78 6.63 12.65 9.60
N ALA A 79 7.34 13.66 9.08
CA ALA A 79 8.15 14.56 9.89
C ALA A 79 7.30 15.43 10.81
N GLY A 80 7.73 15.54 12.07
CA GLY A 80 7.12 16.44 13.07
C GLY A 80 5.80 15.96 13.67
N LEU A 81 5.24 14.83 13.21
CA LEU A 81 3.99 14.26 13.76
C LEU A 81 4.22 13.50 15.08
N GLY A 82 5.48 13.22 15.43
CA GLY A 82 5.88 12.57 16.68
C GLY A 82 5.30 11.17 16.88
N HIS A 83 5.77 10.45 17.89
CA HIS A 83 5.21 9.14 18.27
C HIS A 83 3.74 9.20 18.76
N LYS A 84 3.14 10.40 18.84
CA LYS A 84 1.79 10.62 19.37
C LYS A 84 0.70 10.61 18.30
N VAL A 85 1.00 10.93 17.04
CA VAL A 85 -0.02 10.93 15.97
C VAL A 85 0.06 9.65 15.17
N LYS A 86 -0.95 8.79 15.34
CA LYS A 86 -1.07 7.52 14.62
C LYS A 86 -1.47 7.78 13.15
N THR A 87 -0.49 8.19 12.36
CA THR A 87 -0.68 8.54 10.95
C THR A 87 -0.40 7.32 10.07
N PRO A 88 -1.26 6.99 9.11
CA PRO A 88 -0.95 5.98 8.10
C PRO A 88 0.24 6.43 7.22
N ASP A 89 1.01 5.47 6.71
CA ASP A 89 2.18 5.74 5.86
C ASP A 89 1.81 6.53 4.58
N GLY A 90 0.59 6.38 4.09
CA GLY A 90 0.15 7.11 2.91
C GLY A 90 -1.23 6.73 2.40
N TYR A 91 -1.43 6.92 1.10
CA TYR A 91 -2.67 6.61 0.40
C TYR A 91 -2.44 5.72 -0.82
N LEU A 92 -3.32 4.73 -0.98
CA LEU A 92 -3.53 4.01 -2.24
C LEU A 92 -4.82 4.54 -2.85
N PHE A 93 -4.70 5.24 -3.98
CA PHE A 93 -5.76 6.10 -4.52
C PHE A 93 -6.19 7.14 -3.48
N SER A 94 -7.37 6.98 -2.90
CA SER A 94 -7.91 7.85 -1.84
C SER A 94 -8.02 7.13 -0.49
N ALA A 95 -7.70 5.84 -0.41
CA ALA A 95 -7.79 5.05 0.81
C ALA A 95 -6.44 5.08 1.54
N SER A 96 -6.46 5.37 2.84
CA SER A 96 -5.24 5.33 3.66
C SER A 96 -4.67 3.92 3.70
N PHE A 97 -3.35 3.78 3.74
CA PHE A 97 -2.71 2.49 3.93
C PHE A 97 -1.58 2.53 4.94
N GLU A 98 -1.36 1.37 5.55
CA GLU A 98 -0.19 1.10 6.38
C GLU A 98 0.56 -0.10 5.83
N GLN A 99 1.88 0.04 5.72
CA GLN A 99 2.77 -0.97 5.21
C GLN A 99 3.57 -1.62 6.33
N ARG A 100 3.66 -2.94 6.30
CA ARG A 100 4.61 -3.69 7.14
C ARG A 100 5.33 -4.77 6.35
N THR A 101 6.63 -4.89 6.61
CA THR A 101 7.50 -5.95 6.09
C THR A 101 7.88 -6.87 7.24
N PRO A 102 7.22 -8.03 7.41
CA PRO A 102 7.57 -8.95 8.49
C PRO A 102 8.96 -9.57 8.32
N LYS A 103 9.64 -9.81 9.45
CA LYS A 103 10.99 -10.42 9.47
C LYS A 103 10.99 -11.91 9.83
N GLY A 104 9.87 -12.48 10.30
CA GLY A 104 9.77 -13.89 10.68
C GLY A 104 8.49 -14.55 10.17
N SER A 105 8.52 -15.87 9.97
CA SER A 105 7.45 -16.65 9.31
C SER A 105 6.25 -17.02 10.17
N SER A 106 6.23 -16.61 11.44
CA SER A 106 5.09 -16.85 12.33
C SER A 106 3.81 -16.19 11.80
N VAL A 107 2.71 -16.93 11.81
CA VAL A 107 1.36 -16.44 11.47
C VAL A 107 0.98 -15.24 12.35
N THR A 108 1.47 -15.20 13.60
CA THR A 108 1.25 -14.09 14.53
C THR A 108 1.79 -12.75 13.98
N ASN A 109 2.81 -12.79 13.11
CA ASN A 109 3.35 -11.56 12.52
C ASN A 109 2.40 -10.94 11.49
N VAL A 110 1.61 -11.75 10.78
CA VAL A 110 0.51 -11.26 9.92
C VAL A 110 -0.53 -10.56 10.79
N LYS A 111 -0.96 -11.20 11.88
CA LYS A 111 -1.89 -10.61 12.86
C LYS A 111 -1.37 -9.29 13.43
N ASN A 112 -0.09 -9.23 13.80
CA ASN A 112 0.54 -8.03 14.35
C ASN A 112 0.65 -6.91 13.31
N ALA A 113 0.93 -7.23 12.04
CA ALA A 113 0.92 -6.25 10.96
C ALA A 113 -0.47 -5.63 10.76
N LEU A 114 -1.52 -6.45 10.82
CA LEU A 114 -2.91 -5.98 10.78
C LEU A 114 -3.26 -5.13 12.02
N ALA A 115 -2.85 -5.54 13.22
CA ALA A 115 -3.06 -4.75 14.43
C ALA A 115 -2.39 -3.37 14.34
N HIS A 116 -1.17 -3.30 13.82
CA HIS A 116 -0.45 -2.05 13.61
C HIS A 116 -1.15 -1.13 12.59
N ALA A 117 -1.65 -1.69 11.48
CA ALA A 117 -2.45 -0.94 10.50
C ALA A 117 -3.76 -0.41 11.09
N LYS A 118 -4.46 -1.22 11.89
CA LYS A 118 -5.66 -0.82 12.63
C LYS A 118 -5.35 0.32 13.59
N ASP A 119 -4.25 0.23 14.34
CA ASP A 119 -3.90 1.26 15.32
C ASP A 119 -3.73 2.63 14.67
N LYS A 120 -3.24 2.67 13.42
CA LYS A 120 -3.16 3.87 12.58
C LYS A 120 -4.43 4.19 11.79
N ASN A 121 -5.54 3.49 12.07
CA ASN A 121 -6.84 3.64 11.42
C ASN A 121 -6.74 3.62 9.88
N ALA A 122 -5.87 2.76 9.35
CA ALA A 122 -5.65 2.63 7.92
C ALA A 122 -6.78 1.84 7.26
N ASP A 123 -7.33 2.37 6.15
CA ASP A 123 -8.35 1.68 5.36
C ASP A 123 -7.83 0.36 4.75
N ILE A 124 -6.55 0.33 4.37
CA ILE A 124 -5.89 -0.79 3.70
C ILE A 124 -4.65 -1.21 4.49
N ALA A 125 -4.57 -2.50 4.81
CA ALA A 125 -3.33 -3.08 5.33
C ALA A 125 -2.49 -3.64 4.17
N VAL A 126 -1.22 -3.25 4.09
CA VAL A 126 -0.26 -3.74 3.10
C VAL A 126 0.84 -4.53 3.82
N ILE A 127 0.95 -5.81 3.51
CA ILE A 127 2.02 -6.69 4.01
C ILE A 127 2.98 -6.95 2.85
N TYR A 128 4.23 -6.52 2.99
CA TYR A 128 5.28 -6.86 2.03
C TYR A 128 6.02 -8.11 2.50
N ASP A 129 5.72 -9.25 1.89
CA ASP A 129 6.41 -10.51 2.12
C ASP A 129 7.70 -10.59 1.28
N LYS A 130 8.65 -9.70 1.59
CA LYS A 130 9.94 -9.59 0.90
C LYS A 130 10.76 -10.88 0.96
N ASN A 131 10.62 -11.66 2.03
CA ASN A 131 11.44 -12.85 2.31
C ASN A 131 10.71 -14.17 2.05
N ARG A 132 9.55 -14.15 1.37
CA ARG A 132 8.76 -15.35 1.01
C ARG A 132 8.38 -16.21 2.23
N LEU A 133 8.04 -15.55 3.33
CA LEU A 133 7.77 -16.14 4.63
C LEU A 133 6.38 -16.77 4.71
N TYR A 134 5.44 -16.36 3.86
CA TYR A 134 4.04 -16.73 4.00
C TYR A 134 3.48 -17.44 2.77
N SER A 135 2.81 -18.56 3.02
CA SER A 135 1.84 -19.13 2.09
C SER A 135 0.50 -18.38 2.20
N ARG A 136 -0.37 -18.54 1.20
CA ARG A 136 -1.76 -18.06 1.26
C ARG A 136 -2.48 -18.53 2.54
N LYS A 137 -2.29 -19.81 2.91
CA LYS A 137 -2.87 -20.41 4.11
C LYS A 137 -2.37 -19.72 5.39
N ASN A 138 -1.09 -19.36 5.44
CA ASN A 138 -0.50 -18.66 6.58
C ASN A 138 -1.08 -17.24 6.72
N VAL A 139 -1.26 -16.53 5.59
CA VAL A 139 -1.89 -15.21 5.58
C VAL A 139 -3.33 -15.29 6.09
N GLU A 140 -4.14 -16.21 5.54
CA GLU A 140 -5.54 -16.39 5.94
C GLU A 140 -5.67 -16.80 7.42
N ALA A 141 -4.80 -17.67 7.91
CA ALA A 141 -4.75 -18.00 9.33
C ALA A 141 -4.43 -16.77 10.21
N GLY A 142 -3.53 -15.90 9.76
CA GLY A 142 -3.18 -14.65 10.47
C GLY A 142 -4.32 -13.64 10.48
N ILE A 143 -5.08 -13.56 9.38
CA ILE A 143 -6.30 -12.75 9.29
C ILE A 143 -7.33 -13.26 10.30
N ARG A 144 -7.58 -14.58 10.38
CA ARG A 144 -8.49 -15.17 11.39
C ARG A 144 -8.08 -14.85 12.82
N GLN A 145 -6.78 -14.97 13.13
CA GLN A 145 -6.28 -14.62 14.46
C GLN A 145 -6.50 -13.13 14.77
N TYR A 146 -6.35 -12.24 13.78
CA TYR A 146 -6.59 -10.82 13.96
C TYR A 146 -8.08 -10.54 14.23
N GLU A 147 -8.96 -11.17 13.45
CA GLU A 147 -10.41 -10.99 13.55
C GLU A 147 -11.02 -11.56 14.83
N ALA A 148 -10.41 -12.62 15.40
CA ALA A 148 -10.81 -13.16 16.69
C ALA A 148 -10.64 -12.15 17.84
N LEU A 149 -9.70 -11.21 17.70
CA LEU A 149 -9.33 -10.24 18.74
C LEU A 149 -9.79 -8.81 18.41
N ASN A 150 -10.18 -8.53 17.17
CA ASN A 150 -10.45 -7.17 16.70
C ASN A 150 -11.74 -7.11 15.89
N LYS A 151 -12.54 -6.07 16.13
CA LYS A 151 -13.75 -5.76 15.34
C LYS A 151 -13.48 -4.91 14.09
N TYR A 152 -12.35 -4.22 14.03
CA TYR A 152 -12.01 -3.37 12.89
C TYR A 152 -11.82 -4.20 11.62
N ARG A 153 -12.38 -3.73 10.50
CA ARG A 153 -12.31 -4.37 9.19
C ARG A 153 -11.72 -3.39 8.18
N PHE A 154 -10.64 -3.81 7.54
CA PHE A 154 -10.03 -3.10 6.42
C PHE A 154 -10.94 -3.18 5.21
N LYS A 155 -10.94 -2.13 4.40
CA LYS A 155 -11.55 -2.15 3.05
C LYS A 155 -10.85 -3.20 2.18
N GLN A 156 -9.54 -3.39 2.39
CA GLN A 156 -8.76 -4.41 1.69
C GLN A 156 -7.50 -4.79 2.48
N ILE A 157 -7.10 -6.07 2.39
CA ILE A 157 -5.79 -6.53 2.83
C ILE A 157 -4.98 -6.89 1.58
N ILE A 158 -3.79 -6.31 1.43
CA ILE A 158 -2.89 -6.53 0.30
C ILE A 158 -1.64 -7.23 0.80
N VAL A 159 -1.28 -8.34 0.19
CA VAL A 159 0.02 -8.98 0.37
C VAL A 159 0.82 -8.85 -0.92
N ILE A 160 2.00 -8.23 -0.82
CA ILE A 160 2.97 -8.12 -1.91
C ILE A 160 3.98 -9.24 -1.69
N SER A 161 4.15 -10.14 -2.67
CA SER A 161 5.19 -11.16 -2.60
C SER A 161 6.57 -10.58 -2.94
N ALA A 162 7.64 -11.29 -2.58
CA ALA A 162 9.02 -10.95 -2.95
C ALA A 162 9.24 -10.72 -4.46
N HIS A 163 8.42 -11.35 -5.31
CA HIS A 163 8.48 -11.19 -6.78
C HIS A 163 7.53 -10.10 -7.30
N GLY A 164 6.97 -9.29 -6.41
CA GLY A 164 6.05 -8.20 -6.74
C GLY A 164 4.66 -8.64 -7.19
N SER A 165 4.26 -9.88 -6.89
CA SER A 165 2.86 -10.31 -7.11
C SER A 165 1.95 -9.73 -6.03
N ILE A 166 0.74 -9.33 -6.42
CA ILE A 166 -0.23 -8.70 -5.53
C ILE A 166 -1.36 -9.69 -5.24
N HIS A 167 -1.47 -10.09 -3.98
CA HIS A 167 -2.54 -10.93 -3.47
C HIS A 167 -3.49 -10.07 -2.65
N ARG A 168 -4.78 -10.11 -2.99
CA ARG A 168 -5.81 -9.38 -2.26
C ARG A 168 -6.58 -10.37 -1.40
N HIS A 169 -6.67 -10.06 -0.12
CA HIS A 169 -7.42 -10.83 0.85
C HIS A 169 -8.61 -10.00 1.35
N LYS A 170 -9.69 -10.71 1.67
CA LYS A 170 -10.84 -10.16 2.36
C LYS A 170 -10.84 -10.65 3.80
N HIS A 171 -11.63 -9.98 4.62
CA HIS A 171 -12.01 -10.51 5.91
C HIS A 171 -12.89 -11.75 5.75
N ASP A 172 -12.82 -12.67 6.70
CA ASP A 172 -13.58 -13.93 6.66
C ASP A 172 -15.06 -13.72 7.08
N LYS A 173 -15.37 -12.57 7.70
CA LYS A 173 -16.71 -12.17 8.15
C LYS A 173 -17.01 -10.72 7.84
#